data_AF-A0A6H1ZTR4-F1
#
_entry.id   AF-A0A6H1ZTR4-F1
#
_cell.length_a   1.000
_cell.length_b   1.000
_cell.length_c   1.000
_cell.angle_alpha   90.00
_cell.angle_beta   90.00
_cell.angle_gamma   90.00
#
_symmetry.space_group_name_H-M   'P 1'
#
loop_
_entity.id
_entity.type
_entity.pdbx_description
1 polymer ?
#
loop_
_entity_poly.entity_id
_entity_poly.type
_entity_poly.pdbx_seq_one_letter_code
_entity_poly.pdbx_strand_id
1 'polypeptide(L)' 'MDGKDTLITKKRRGPAPTGQGTLVGVRLHPPELVALDALRGSQSRPAAIRAILKEKLNV' A
#
# COMPACT_ATOMS: atom_id res chain seq x y z
N MET A 1 18.72 -21.06 3.06
CA MET A 1 17.42 -20.37 3.07
C MET A 1 17.71 -18.94 3.51
N ASP A 2 17.97 -18.04 2.57
CA ASP A 2 18.30 -16.63 2.84
C ASP A 2 17.06 -15.92 3.39
N GLY A 3 16.96 -15.89 4.72
CA GLY A 3 15.83 -15.35 5.45
C GLY A 3 15.82 -13.82 5.38
N LYS A 4 15.30 -13.26 4.29
CA LYS A 4 14.82 -11.88 4.31
C LYS A 4 13.52 -11.86 5.12
N ASP A 5 13.64 -11.72 6.43
CA ASP A 5 12.51 -11.46 7.32
C ASP A 5 11.86 -10.14 6.91
N THR A 6 10.90 -10.23 6.00
CA THR A 6 9.98 -9.13 5.73
C THR A 6 9.07 -9.05 6.94
N LEU A 7 9.38 -8.13 7.85
CA LEU A 7 8.47 -7.65 8.89
C LEU A 7 7.24 -7.01 8.21
N ILE A 8 6.40 -7.83 7.57
CA ILE A 8 5.03 -7.45 7.23
C ILE A 8 4.36 -7.21 8.58
N THR A 9 3.91 -5.98 8.79
CA THR A 9 3.26 -5.57 10.02
C THR A 9 2.00 -6.43 10.21
N LYS A 10 2.06 -7.41 11.12
CA LYS A 10 0.88 -8.15 11.55
C LYS A 10 -0.11 -7.14 12.12
N LYS A 11 -1.31 -7.06 11.55
CA LYS A 11 -2.35 -6.12 11.96
C LYS A 11 -2.62 -6.31 13.46
N ARG A 12 -2.13 -5.38 14.28
CA ARG A 12 -2.14 -5.47 15.75
C ARG A 12 -3.45 -4.94 16.37
N ARG A 13 -4.17 -4.08 15.63
CA ARG A 13 -5.42 -3.42 16.05
C ARG A 13 -6.31 -3.08 14.85
N GLY A 14 -7.60 -2.91 15.11
CA GLY A 14 -8.65 -2.54 14.14
C GLY A 14 -9.59 -3.70 13.79
N PRO A 15 -10.65 -3.44 12.98
CA PRO A 15 -11.62 -4.46 12.58
C PRO A 15 -10.95 -5.69 11.98
N ALA A 16 -11.55 -6.87 12.13
CA ALA A 16 -11.03 -8.11 11.58
C ALA A 16 -10.67 -7.94 10.08
N PRO A 17 -9.61 -8.60 9.57
CA PRO A 17 -9.35 -8.60 8.15
C PRO A 17 -10.59 -9.15 7.43
N THR A 18 -11.21 -8.33 6.58
CA THR A 18 -12.49 -8.67 5.93
C THR A 18 -12.36 -9.73 4.83
N GLY A 19 -11.16 -10.31 4.65
CA GLY A 19 -10.83 -11.23 3.55
C GLY A 19 -10.77 -10.57 2.17
N GLN A 20 -11.06 -9.27 2.06
CA GLN A 20 -11.08 -8.55 0.78
C GLN A 20 -9.71 -7.93 0.48
N GLY A 21 -8.99 -8.56 -0.46
CA GLY A 21 -7.69 -8.12 -0.96
C GLY A 21 -6.49 -8.59 -0.14
N THR A 22 -5.33 -8.67 -0.80
CA THR A 22 -4.06 -9.10 -0.19
C THR A 22 -3.23 -7.87 0.19
N LEU A 23 -2.68 -7.85 1.42
CA LEU A 23 -1.80 -6.77 1.86
C LEU A 23 -0.45 -6.86 1.14
N VAL A 24 -0.09 -5.82 0.39
CA VAL A 24 1.24 -5.66 -0.21
C VAL A 24 1.95 -4.52 0.55
N GLY A 25 2.78 -4.88 1.54
CA GLY A 25 3.52 -3.92 2.36
C GLY A 25 4.78 -3.42 1.66
N VAL A 26 4.68 -2.30 0.94
CA VAL A 26 5.82 -1.69 0.21
C VAL A 26 6.47 -0.59 1.05
N ARG A 27 7.81 -0.59 1.10
CA ARG A 27 8.59 0.53 1.66
C ARG A 27 8.95 1.49 0.53
N LEU A 28 8.63 2.76 0.70
CA LEU A 28 8.94 3.83 -0.25
C LEU A 28 10.04 4.72 0.32
N HIS A 29 10.89 5.26 -0.56
CA HIS A 29 11.85 6.29 -0.16
C HIS A 29 11.13 7.62 0.11
N PRO A 30 11.70 8.52 0.93
CA PRO A 30 11.03 9.79 1.26
C PRO A 30 10.57 10.62 0.04
N PRO A 31 11.35 10.75 -1.05
CA PRO A 31 10.89 11.49 -2.24
C PRO A 31 9.65 10.88 -2.90
N GLU A 32 9.60 9.54 -2.98
CA GLU A 32 8.48 8.81 -3.57
C GLU A 32 7.23 8.94 -2.70
N LEU A 33 7.39 8.90 -1.38
CA LEU A 33 6.29 9.10 -0.44
C LEU A 33 5.70 10.52 -0.55
N VAL A 34 6.55 11.54 -0.69
CA VAL A 34 6.12 12.92 -0.91
C VAL A 34 5.36 13.05 -2.23
N ALA A 35 5.87 12.47 -3.32
CA ALA A 35 5.21 12.48 -4.61
C ALA A 35 3.84 11.77 -4.57
N LEU A 36 3.75 10.62 -3.90
CA LEU A 36 2.49 9.90 -3.71
C LEU A 36 1.49 10.71 -2.88
N ASP A 37 1.96 11.36 -1.81
CA ASP A 37 1.13 12.18 -0.94
C ASP A 37 0.59 13.42 -1.67
N ALA A 38 1.37 14.01 -2.58
CA ALA A 38 0.93 15.11 -3.44
C ALA A 38 -0.11 14.64 -4.48
N LEU A 39 0.15 13.53 -5.16
CA LEU A 39 -0.75 13.00 -6.20
C LEU A 39 -2.10 12.55 -5.65
N ARG A 40 -2.12 12.00 -4.43
CA ARG A 40 -3.33 11.54 -3.74
C ARG A 40 -4.37 12.63 -3.47
N GLY A 41 -3.93 13.88 -3.27
CA GLY A 41 -4.80 14.95 -2.78
C GLY A 41 -5.54 14.53 -1.50
N SER A 42 -6.88 14.56 -1.55
CA SER A 42 -7.77 14.19 -0.44
C SER A 42 -8.08 12.70 -0.31
N GLN A 43 -7.63 11.84 -1.25
CA GLN A 43 -7.88 10.40 -1.18
C GLN A 43 -7.09 9.75 -0.03
N SER A 44 -7.44 8.51 0.33
CA SER A 44 -6.57 7.71 1.22
C SER A 44 -5.38 7.12 0.43
N ARG A 45 -4.24 6.86 1.08
CA ARG A 45 -3.07 6.22 0.43
C ARG A 45 -3.45 4.94 -0.34
N PRO A 46 -4.20 3.98 0.25
CA PRO A 46 -4.58 2.78 -0.48
C PRO A 46 -5.50 3.06 -1.68
N ALA A 47 -6.37 4.07 -1.58
CA ALA A 47 -7.25 4.43 -2.69
C ALA A 47 -6.47 5.01 -3.88
N ALA A 48 -5.54 5.92 -3.63
CA ALA A 48 -4.68 6.48 -4.67
C ALA A 48 -3.82 5.41 -5.36
N ILE A 49 -3.22 4.49 -4.59
CA ILE A 49 -2.45 3.37 -5.16
C ILE A 49 -3.32 2.48 -6.04
N ARG A 50 -4.56 2.16 -5.62
CA ARG A 50 -5.50 1.37 -6.43
C ARG A 50 -5.87 2.09 -7.73
N ALA A 51 -6.05 3.42 -7.70
CA ALA A 51 -6.34 4.20 -8.90
C ALA A 51 -5.17 4.17 -9.90
N ILE A 52 -3.94 4.33 -9.42
CA ILE A 52 -2.72 4.22 -10.26
C ILE A 52 -2.63 2.82 -10.89
N LEU A 53 -2.84 1.76 -10.10
CA LEU A 53 -2.81 0.39 -10.63
C LEU A 53 -3.89 0.17 -11.68
N LYS A 54 -5.09 0.71 -11.44
CA LYS A 54 -6.21 0.65 -12.38
C LYS A 54 -5.85 1.30 -13.72
N GLU A 55 -5.28 2.50 -13.65
CA GLU A 55 -4.84 3.26 -14.82
C GLU A 55 -3.71 2.55 -15.58
N LYS A 56 -2.71 2.00 -14.87
CA LYS A 56 -1.54 1.38 -15.49
C LYS A 56 -1.79 -0.01 -16.04
N LEU A 57 -2.66 -0.79 -15.39
CA LEU A 57 -2.93 -2.18 -15.76
C LEU A 57 -4.23 -2.32 -16.58
N ASN A 58 -5.03 -1.25 -16.70
CA ASN A 58 -6.32 -1.24 -17.39
C ASN A 58 -7.27 -2.36 -16.89
N VAL A 59 -7.34 -2.53 -15.57
CA VAL A 59 -8.20 -3.50 -14.86
C VAL A 59 -9.32 -2.83 -14.07
#